data_AF-A0A7K9UGB7-F1
#
_entry.id   AF-A0A7K9UGB7-F1
#
_cell.length_a   1.000
_cell.length_b   1.000
_cell.length_c   1.000
_cell.angle_alpha   90.00
_cell.angle_beta   90.00
_cell.angle_gamma   90.00
#
_symmetry.space_group_name_H-M   'P 1'
#
loop_
_entity.id
_entity.type
_entity.pdbx_description
1 polymer ?
#
loop_
_entity_poly.entity_id
_entity_poly.type
_entity_poly.pdbx_seq_one_letter_code
_entity_poly.pdbx_strand_id
1 'polypeptide(L)'
;VQGYRMRLHFDGYPDCYDFWVNADSSDIHPVGWCEKTSHKLLPPKGFKEGEFNWTSYLKNCKAHAAPKSLFKTLSAPVTPSGFRLGMKLEAVDKKNPSLMCVATITDMVDNRLLIHFDNWDESYDYWCEASSPYIRPVGYCQETGTPLTTPPGYKDSKTFSWEKYLEETNSQAAPARAFKLRPAHGFQVNMKLEAVDKRNPILIRVATVADKDDHRIKIHFDGWDHNYDFWVDSDSPDLHPVGWCTKTGHILQVPLGAVDQVEAVGQACPTPGCHGVGHVKGPQYGTHHTLVGCPYSDVNLNRENVLQDRLSGEK
;
A
#
# COMPACT_ATOMS: atom_id res chain seq x y z
N VAL A 1 -18.91 -2.57 -0.32
CA VAL A 1 -18.47 -3.71 0.51
C VAL A 1 -18.65 -4.97 -0.30
N GLN A 2 -17.66 -5.85 -0.32
CA GLN A 2 -17.69 -7.14 -1.02
C GLN A 2 -16.94 -8.16 -0.17
N GLY A 3 -17.66 -9.15 0.36
CA GLY A 3 -17.13 -10.04 1.38
C GLY A 3 -16.50 -9.28 2.56
N TYR A 4 -15.25 -9.61 2.89
CA TYR A 4 -14.49 -8.96 3.96
C TYR A 4 -13.74 -7.68 3.53
N ARG A 5 -14.00 -7.17 2.31
CA ARG A 5 -13.34 -5.99 1.76
C ARG A 5 -14.31 -4.83 1.61
N MET A 6 -13.80 -3.62 1.75
CA MET A 6 -14.53 -2.38 1.56
C MET A 6 -13.79 -1.46 0.61
N ARG A 7 -14.56 -0.80 -0.28
CA ARG A 7 -14.10 0.32 -1.07
C ARG A 7 -14.31 1.59 -0.25
N LEU A 8 -13.25 2.38 -0.10
CA LEU A 8 -13.26 3.65 0.61
C LEU A 8 -13.14 4.79 -0.39
N HIS A 9 -13.79 5.90 -0.06
CA HIS A 9 -13.85 7.12 -0.86
C HIS A 9 -13.31 8.29 -0.04
N PHE A 10 -12.66 9.24 -0.70
CA PHE A 10 -12.26 10.50 -0.09
C PHE A 10 -13.35 11.54 -0.30
N ASP A 11 -14.12 11.86 0.73
CA ASP A 11 -15.27 12.77 0.64
C ASP A 11 -14.94 14.09 -0.07
N GLY A 12 -15.71 14.39 -1.13
CA GLY A 12 -15.58 15.60 -1.95
C GLY A 12 -14.52 15.50 -3.07
N TYR A 13 -13.78 14.40 -3.15
CA TYR A 13 -12.82 14.15 -4.23
C TYR A 13 -13.42 13.21 -5.29
N PRO A 14 -12.86 13.17 -6.51
CA PRO A 14 -13.31 12.22 -7.54
C PRO A 14 -13.10 10.76 -7.15
N ASP A 15 -14.01 9.89 -7.59
CA ASP A 15 -13.97 8.43 -7.38
C ASP A 15 -12.70 7.74 -7.92
N CYS A 16 -11.90 8.40 -8.77
CA CYS A 16 -10.63 7.83 -9.21
C CYS A 16 -9.63 7.58 -8.07
N TYR A 17 -9.81 8.23 -6.92
CA TYR A 17 -9.01 8.04 -5.71
C TYR A 17 -9.53 6.95 -4.77
N ASP A 18 -10.65 6.31 -5.10
CA ASP A 18 -11.17 5.22 -4.28
C ASP A 18 -10.23 4.02 -4.27
N PHE A 19 -10.11 3.39 -3.11
CA PHE A 19 -9.23 2.25 -2.91
C PHE A 19 -9.92 1.17 -2.08
N TRP A 20 -9.39 -0.05 -2.13
CA TRP A 20 -9.93 -1.20 -1.42
C TRP A 20 -9.04 -1.58 -0.25
N VAL A 21 -9.66 -1.95 0.86
CA VAL A 21 -8.99 -2.52 2.03
C VAL A 21 -9.80 -3.68 2.62
N ASN A 22 -9.15 -4.56 3.35
CA ASN A 22 -9.83 -5.51 4.24
C ASN A 22 -10.46 -4.76 5.42
N ALA A 23 -11.52 -5.33 6.00
CA ALA A 23 -12.22 -4.74 7.14
C ALA A 23 -11.36 -4.64 8.41
N ASP A 24 -10.29 -5.41 8.50
CA ASP A 24 -9.32 -5.36 9.61
C ASP A 24 -8.04 -4.58 9.27
N SER A 25 -8.08 -3.72 8.24
CA SER A 25 -6.93 -2.87 7.91
C SER A 25 -6.49 -2.03 9.12
N SER A 26 -5.17 -1.98 9.33
CA SER A 26 -4.54 -1.14 10.35
C SER A 26 -4.37 0.32 9.93
N ASP A 27 -4.77 0.66 8.69
CA ASP A 27 -4.66 2.01 8.11
C ASP A 27 -5.97 2.82 8.21
N ILE A 28 -7.00 2.26 8.85
CA ILE A 28 -8.29 2.92 9.04
C ILE A 28 -8.60 3.08 10.52
N HIS A 29 -9.19 4.23 10.87
CA HIS A 29 -9.44 4.59 12.26
C HIS A 29 -10.85 5.19 12.44
N PRO A 30 -11.46 5.06 13.63
CA PRO A 30 -12.78 5.61 13.89
C PRO A 30 -12.78 7.14 13.89
N VAL A 31 -13.95 7.72 13.63
CA VAL A 31 -14.19 9.16 13.79
C VAL A 31 -13.68 9.67 15.15
N GLY A 32 -12.95 10.79 15.11
CA GLY A 32 -12.30 11.41 16.28
C GLY A 32 -10.92 10.85 16.64
N TRP A 33 -10.40 9.86 15.91
CA TRP A 33 -9.08 9.30 16.17
C TRP A 33 -7.96 10.34 16.02
N CYS A 34 -7.93 11.10 14.90
CA CYS A 34 -6.89 12.11 14.65
C CYS A 34 -6.80 13.15 15.78
N GLU A 35 -7.94 13.66 16.26
CA GLU A 35 -7.98 14.59 17.39
C GLU A 35 -7.44 13.96 18.68
N LYS A 36 -7.83 12.71 18.97
CA LYS A 36 -7.37 11.97 20.15
C LYS A 36 -5.86 11.70 20.12
N THR A 37 -5.29 11.46 18.95
CA THR A 37 -3.87 11.11 18.76
C THR A 37 -3.02 12.29 18.31
N SER A 38 -3.59 13.52 18.28
CA SER A 38 -2.92 14.73 17.81
C SER A 38 -2.37 14.65 16.37
N HIS A 39 -2.99 13.83 15.53
CA HIS A 39 -2.66 13.77 14.10
C HIS A 39 -3.47 14.80 13.32
N LYS A 40 -2.89 15.34 12.24
CA LYS A 40 -3.59 16.27 11.34
C LYS A 40 -4.63 15.51 10.53
N LEU A 41 -5.89 15.94 10.64
CA LEU A 41 -6.95 15.51 9.73
C LEU A 41 -6.96 16.45 8.51
N LEU A 42 -6.82 15.87 7.32
CA LEU A 42 -7.11 16.59 6.08
C LEU A 42 -8.62 16.56 5.84
N PRO A 43 -9.30 17.71 5.84
CA PRO A 43 -10.75 17.72 5.74
C PRO A 43 -11.22 17.42 4.31
N PRO A 44 -12.51 17.09 4.12
CA PRO A 44 -13.11 16.92 2.79
C PRO A 44 -12.89 18.15 1.88
N LYS A 45 -12.94 17.94 0.56
CA LYS A 45 -12.74 19.03 -0.42
C LYS A 45 -13.69 20.19 -0.14
N GLY A 46 -13.15 21.41 -0.06
CA GLY A 46 -13.91 22.65 0.15
C GLY A 46 -14.02 23.13 1.60
N PHE A 47 -13.56 22.35 2.58
CA PHE A 47 -13.41 22.82 3.96
C PHE A 47 -12.07 23.53 4.14
N LYS A 48 -12.07 24.67 4.84
CA LYS A 48 -10.80 25.32 5.23
C LYS A 48 -10.25 24.72 6.51
N GLU A 49 -8.96 24.96 6.74
CA GLU A 49 -8.28 24.54 7.97
C GLU A 49 -9.00 25.13 9.21
N GLY A 50 -9.29 24.27 10.18
CA GLY A 50 -10.02 24.64 11.40
C GLY A 50 -11.55 24.71 11.29
N GLU A 51 -12.14 24.60 10.10
CA GLU A 51 -13.61 24.66 9.93
C GLU A 51 -14.30 23.29 10.10
N PHE A 52 -13.55 22.20 9.98
CA PHE A 52 -14.12 20.86 10.00
C PHE A 52 -14.47 20.40 11.43
N ASN A 53 -15.70 19.92 11.61
CA ASN A 53 -16.18 19.33 12.86
C ASN A 53 -17.02 18.07 12.56
N TRP A 54 -16.63 16.94 13.14
CA TRP A 54 -17.29 15.65 12.89
C TRP A 54 -18.79 15.65 13.23
N THR A 55 -19.20 16.28 14.33
CA THR A 55 -20.61 16.31 14.76
C THR A 55 -21.47 17.04 13.73
N SER A 56 -21.03 18.24 13.31
CA SER A 56 -21.74 19.02 12.28
C SER A 56 -21.69 18.34 10.91
N TYR A 57 -20.55 17.76 10.55
CA TYR A 57 -20.35 17.07 9.28
C TYR A 57 -21.29 15.87 9.11
N LEU A 58 -21.32 14.97 10.11
CA LEU A 58 -22.19 13.79 10.10
C LEU A 58 -23.68 14.18 10.03
N LYS A 59 -24.08 15.23 10.75
CA LYS A 59 -25.45 15.77 10.69
C LYS A 59 -25.78 16.30 9.30
N ASN A 60 -24.89 17.06 8.68
CA ASN A 60 -25.09 17.63 7.35
C ASN A 60 -25.16 16.56 6.26
N CYS A 61 -24.31 15.53 6.35
CA CYS A 61 -24.32 14.38 5.43
C CYS A 61 -25.46 13.39 5.69
N LYS A 62 -26.20 13.52 6.81
CA LYS A 62 -27.17 12.52 7.30
C LYS A 62 -26.54 11.13 7.41
N ALA A 63 -25.28 11.08 7.82
CA ALA A 63 -24.45 9.88 7.87
C ALA A 63 -24.18 9.46 9.32
N HIS A 64 -23.74 8.22 9.49
CA HIS A 64 -23.31 7.68 10.77
C HIS A 64 -21.83 7.33 10.72
N ALA A 65 -21.11 7.63 11.81
CA ALA A 65 -19.75 7.14 11.98
C ALA A 65 -19.76 5.60 12.11
N ALA A 66 -18.80 4.93 11.50
CA ALA A 66 -18.57 3.51 11.74
C ALA A 66 -18.29 3.27 13.24
N PRO A 67 -18.95 2.28 13.89
CA PRO A 67 -18.72 1.97 15.29
C PRO A 67 -17.26 1.59 15.58
N LYS A 68 -16.73 2.05 16.72
CA LYS A 68 -15.34 1.77 17.16
C LYS A 68 -15.03 0.27 17.24
N SER A 69 -16.02 -0.56 17.53
CA SER A 69 -15.89 -2.02 17.62
C SER A 69 -15.57 -2.71 16.28
N LEU A 70 -15.74 -2.01 15.15
CA LEU A 70 -15.39 -2.54 13.83
C LEU A 70 -13.91 -2.38 13.49
N PHE A 71 -13.19 -1.51 14.21
CA PHE A 71 -11.79 -1.21 13.92
C PHE A 71 -10.88 -2.17 14.69
N LYS A 72 -9.90 -2.73 13.98
CA LYS A 72 -8.88 -3.59 14.58
C LYS A 72 -8.15 -2.80 15.66
N THR A 73 -8.26 -3.27 16.90
CA THR A 73 -7.50 -2.72 18.02
C THR A 73 -6.25 -3.58 18.18
N LEU A 74 -5.08 -3.01 17.90
CA LEU A 74 -3.82 -3.68 18.17
C LEU A 74 -3.55 -3.63 19.67
N SER A 75 -3.25 -4.78 20.27
CA SER A 75 -2.75 -4.82 21.64
C SER A 75 -1.37 -4.17 21.68
N ALA A 76 -1.18 -3.21 22.59
CA ALA A 76 0.15 -2.66 22.84
C ALA A 76 1.13 -3.81 23.15
N PRO A 77 2.31 -3.85 22.50
CA PRO A 77 3.27 -4.91 22.72
C PRO A 77 3.75 -4.83 24.16
N VAL A 78 3.96 -6.00 24.76
CA VAL A 78 4.46 -6.11 26.15
C VAL A 78 5.85 -5.45 26.28
N THR A 79 6.60 -5.35 25.19
CA THR A 79 7.93 -4.72 25.16
C THR A 79 7.88 -3.39 24.38
N PRO A 80 8.33 -2.27 24.98
CA PRO A 80 8.44 -1.00 24.27
C PRO A 80 9.38 -1.12 23.07
N SER A 81 8.97 -0.59 21.91
CA SER A 81 9.88 -0.49 20.77
C SER A 81 11.09 0.38 21.14
N GLY A 82 12.28 0.03 20.64
CA GLY A 82 13.48 0.85 20.83
C GLY A 82 13.49 2.11 19.95
N PHE A 83 12.48 2.30 19.11
CA PHE A 83 12.35 3.42 18.18
C PHE A 83 11.67 4.63 18.83
N ARG A 84 12.05 5.83 18.39
CA ARG A 84 11.48 7.11 18.81
C ARG A 84 11.33 8.01 17.59
N LEU A 85 10.38 8.93 17.66
CA LEU A 85 10.22 10.00 16.66
C LEU A 85 11.52 10.78 16.50
N GLY A 86 11.85 11.13 15.25
CA GLY A 86 13.08 11.83 14.88
C GLY A 86 14.33 10.94 14.80
N MET A 87 14.24 9.65 15.16
CA MET A 87 15.38 8.75 14.94
C MET A 87 15.62 8.51 13.45
N LYS A 88 16.90 8.46 13.07
CA LYS A 88 17.33 8.24 11.69
C LYS A 88 17.76 6.79 11.44
N LEU A 89 17.55 6.32 10.23
CA LEU A 89 17.85 4.97 9.77
C LEU A 89 18.13 4.96 8.26
N GLU A 90 18.48 3.78 7.74
CA GLU A 90 18.60 3.53 6.31
C GLU A 90 17.37 2.77 5.82
N ALA A 91 16.73 3.23 4.74
CA ALA A 91 15.50 2.63 4.24
C ALA A 91 15.52 2.41 2.72
N VAL A 92 14.92 1.31 2.27
CA VAL A 92 14.68 1.04 0.85
C VAL A 92 13.53 1.92 0.38
N ASP A 93 13.73 2.65 -0.72
CA ASP A 93 12.63 3.31 -1.45
C ASP A 93 11.76 2.26 -2.13
N LYS A 94 10.51 2.09 -1.69
CA LYS A 94 9.60 1.10 -2.28
C LYS A 94 9.21 1.42 -3.74
N LYS A 95 9.30 2.68 -4.17
CA LYS A 95 9.11 3.08 -5.58
C LYS A 95 10.35 2.82 -6.42
N ASN A 96 11.53 2.85 -5.81
CA ASN A 96 12.80 2.53 -6.45
C ASN A 96 13.60 1.51 -5.61
N PRO A 97 13.22 0.22 -5.62
CA PRO A 97 13.75 -0.78 -4.66
C PRO A 97 15.26 -1.03 -4.72
N SER A 98 15.96 -0.50 -5.72
CA SER A 98 17.42 -0.52 -5.82
C SER A 98 18.11 0.52 -4.93
N LEU A 99 17.36 1.49 -4.39
CA LEU A 99 17.90 2.59 -3.60
C LEU A 99 17.72 2.30 -2.11
N MET A 100 18.83 2.34 -1.37
CA MET A 100 18.83 2.48 0.09
C MET A 100 19.16 3.94 0.41
N CYS A 101 18.32 4.59 1.20
CA CYS A 101 18.36 6.04 1.41
C CYS A 101 18.44 6.41 2.88
N VAL A 102 18.94 7.62 3.15
CA VAL A 102 18.83 8.27 4.47
C VAL A 102 17.35 8.56 4.76
N ALA A 103 16.87 8.13 5.92
CA ALA A 103 15.48 8.27 6.31
C ALA A 103 15.30 8.56 7.80
N THR A 104 14.13 9.08 8.16
CA THR A 104 13.74 9.48 9.52
C THR A 104 12.40 8.85 9.89
N ILE A 105 12.23 8.48 11.16
CA ILE A 105 10.91 8.11 11.72
C ILE A 105 10.14 9.38 12.04
N THR A 106 9.14 9.71 11.23
CA THR A 106 8.36 10.96 11.36
C THR A 106 7.06 10.77 12.13
N ASP A 107 6.55 9.54 12.21
CA ASP A 107 5.34 9.22 12.96
C ASP A 107 5.36 7.78 13.51
N MET A 108 4.55 7.52 14.52
CA MET A 108 4.42 6.22 15.18
C MET A 108 2.97 5.98 15.60
N VAL A 109 2.35 4.94 15.03
CA VAL A 109 0.99 4.51 15.38
C VAL A 109 1.04 3.04 15.78
N ASP A 110 0.66 2.77 17.04
CA ASP A 110 0.81 1.47 17.67
C ASP A 110 2.25 0.94 17.56
N ASN A 111 2.48 -0.10 16.75
CA ASN A 111 3.80 -0.71 16.53
C ASN A 111 4.42 -0.34 15.18
N ARG A 112 3.74 0.53 14.43
CA ARG A 112 4.13 0.91 13.09
C ARG A 112 4.87 2.24 13.12
N LEU A 113 5.84 2.34 12.23
CA LEU A 113 6.74 3.47 12.05
C LEU A 113 6.44 4.06 10.68
N LEU A 114 6.21 5.37 10.62
CA LEU A 114 6.20 6.08 9.35
C LEU A 114 7.65 6.43 8.99
N ILE A 115 8.10 5.87 7.87
CA ILE A 115 9.44 6.09 7.34
C ILE A 115 9.36 7.21 6.32
N HIS A 116 10.09 8.29 6.57
CA HIS A 116 10.21 9.44 5.69
C HIS A 116 11.62 9.54 5.12
N PHE A 117 11.74 9.88 3.84
CA PHE A 117 13.04 10.07 3.18
C PHE A 117 13.49 11.53 3.28
N ASP A 118 14.62 11.77 3.94
CA ASP A 118 15.07 13.12 4.28
C ASP A 118 15.23 14.01 3.03
N ASN A 119 14.55 15.15 3.01
CA ASN A 119 14.48 16.11 1.88
C ASN A 119 13.78 15.58 0.61
N TRP A 120 13.02 14.49 0.71
CA TRP A 120 12.11 14.04 -0.35
C TRP A 120 10.68 14.46 -0.04
N ASP A 121 9.80 14.27 -1.02
CA ASP A 121 8.36 14.47 -0.88
C ASP A 121 7.72 13.34 -0.05
N GLU A 122 6.69 13.66 0.74
CA GLU A 122 6.00 12.71 1.62
C GLU A 122 5.31 11.57 0.84
N SER A 123 5.10 11.68 -0.47
CA SER A 123 4.54 10.60 -1.28
C SER A 123 5.42 9.35 -1.36
N TYR A 124 6.69 9.44 -0.95
CA TYR A 124 7.60 8.29 -0.83
C TYR A 124 7.49 7.59 0.53
N ASP A 125 6.87 8.24 1.51
CA ASP A 125 6.77 7.72 2.86
C ASP A 125 5.97 6.42 2.89
N TYR A 126 6.34 5.52 3.80
CA TYR A 126 5.58 4.30 4.03
C TYR A 126 5.57 3.88 5.49
N TRP A 127 4.45 3.29 5.89
CA TRP A 127 4.32 2.63 7.18
C TRP A 127 4.98 1.25 7.16
N CYS A 128 5.73 0.92 8.20
CA CYS A 128 6.29 -0.42 8.39
C CYS A 128 6.42 -0.80 9.86
N GLU A 129 6.71 -2.06 10.16
CA GLU A 129 7.04 -2.50 11.51
C GLU A 129 8.56 -2.61 11.70
N ALA A 130 8.99 -2.75 12.96
CA ALA A 130 10.38 -3.05 13.35
C ALA A 130 10.98 -4.27 12.64
N SER A 131 10.12 -5.16 12.13
CA SER A 131 10.48 -6.41 11.46
C SER A 131 10.62 -6.29 9.94
N SER A 132 10.32 -5.10 9.40
CA SER A 132 10.35 -4.82 7.96
C SER A 132 11.72 -5.13 7.35
N PRO A 133 11.77 -5.84 6.21
CA PRO A 133 13.01 -6.10 5.50
C PRO A 133 13.57 -4.86 4.81
N TYR A 134 12.82 -3.75 4.81
CA TYR A 134 13.15 -2.52 4.08
C TYR A 134 13.82 -1.44 4.93
N ILE A 135 14.00 -1.65 6.23
CA ILE A 135 14.68 -0.69 7.12
C ILE A 135 15.92 -1.33 7.74
N ARG A 136 16.98 -0.54 7.92
CA ARG A 136 18.27 -0.96 8.46
C ARG A 136 18.83 0.11 9.41
N PRO A 137 19.61 -0.30 10.42
CA PRO A 137 20.30 0.66 11.27
C PRO A 137 21.28 1.49 10.46
N VAL A 138 21.55 2.71 10.95
CA VAL A 138 22.62 3.57 10.45
C VAL A 138 23.94 2.80 10.38
N GLY A 139 24.61 2.86 9.23
CA GLY A 139 25.91 2.21 8.99
C GLY A 139 25.81 0.90 8.20
N TYR A 140 24.61 0.35 8.01
CA TYR A 140 24.42 -0.91 7.29
C TYR A 140 24.99 -0.87 5.86
N CYS A 141 24.70 0.18 5.08
CA CYS A 141 25.23 0.36 3.73
C CYS A 141 26.76 0.36 3.69
N GLN A 142 27.39 1.00 4.67
CA GLN A 142 28.86 1.04 4.78
C GLN A 142 29.43 -0.34 5.09
N GLU A 143 28.77 -1.11 5.97
CA GLU A 143 29.19 -2.47 6.34
C GLU A 143 29.03 -3.47 5.19
N THR A 144 27.96 -3.37 4.40
CA THR A 144 27.68 -4.32 3.31
C THR A 144 28.21 -3.88 1.94
N GLY A 145 28.78 -2.67 1.83
CA GLY A 145 29.21 -2.09 0.56
C GLY A 145 28.05 -1.68 -0.36
N THR A 146 26.85 -1.51 0.19
CA THR A 146 25.68 -1.03 -0.57
C THR A 146 25.76 0.50 -0.70
N PRO A 147 25.53 1.07 -1.90
CA PRO A 147 25.50 2.53 -2.05
C PRO A 147 24.36 3.16 -1.25
N LEU A 148 24.70 4.12 -0.38
CA LEU A 148 23.72 4.93 0.35
C LEU A 148 23.35 6.17 -0.48
N THR A 149 22.05 6.38 -0.66
CA THR A 149 21.49 7.57 -1.29
C THR A 149 21.27 8.64 -0.23
N THR A 150 22.01 9.74 -0.35
CA THR A 150 21.99 10.87 0.60
C THR A 150 20.79 11.79 0.36
N PRO A 151 20.40 12.64 1.33
CA PRO A 151 19.35 13.62 1.15
C PRO A 151 19.61 14.53 -0.06
N PRO A 152 18.60 14.83 -0.90
CA PRO A 152 18.71 15.80 -1.97
C PRO A 152 19.24 17.14 -1.49
N GLY A 153 20.18 17.72 -2.24
CA GLY A 153 20.82 18.99 -1.90
C GLY A 153 21.90 18.92 -0.81
N TYR A 154 22.26 17.73 -0.31
CA TYR A 154 23.38 17.59 0.62
C TYR A 154 24.72 17.96 -0.05
N LYS A 155 25.41 18.97 0.51
CA LYS A 155 26.56 19.64 -0.14
C LYS A 155 27.69 18.68 -0.52
N ASP A 156 27.96 17.70 0.34
CA ASP A 156 29.09 16.78 0.19
C ASP A 156 28.62 15.32 0.06
N SER A 157 27.71 15.03 -0.89
CA SER A 157 27.13 13.69 -1.06
C SER A 157 28.16 12.56 -1.22
N LYS A 158 29.32 12.83 -1.83
CA LYS A 158 30.43 11.88 -2.00
C LYS A 158 31.22 11.60 -0.72
N THR A 159 31.11 12.46 0.29
CA THR A 159 31.79 12.32 1.59
C THR A 159 30.79 12.36 2.73
N PHE A 160 29.55 11.94 2.48
CA PHE A 160 28.53 11.86 3.51
C PHE A 160 29.02 10.98 4.66
N SER A 161 28.84 11.49 5.88
CA SER A 161 29.13 10.78 7.12
C SER A 161 27.90 10.84 8.00
N TRP A 162 27.44 9.67 8.45
CA TRP A 162 26.33 9.58 9.39
C TRP A 162 26.62 10.32 10.70
N GLU A 163 27.85 10.29 11.19
CA GLU A 163 28.25 11.00 12.42
C GLU A 163 28.02 12.51 12.26
N LYS A 164 28.56 13.10 11.20
CA LYS A 164 28.41 14.52 10.88
C LYS A 164 26.94 14.88 10.66
N TYR A 165 26.20 14.06 9.92
CA TYR A 165 24.80 14.34 9.61
C TYR A 165 23.90 14.27 10.85
N LEU A 166 24.15 13.33 11.77
CA LEU A 166 23.43 13.23 13.04
C LEU A 166 23.73 14.44 13.94
N GLU A 167 24.97 14.93 13.97
CA GLU A 167 25.34 16.15 14.68
C GLU A 167 24.67 17.39 14.05
N GLU A 168 24.76 17.56 12.73
CA GLU A 168 24.16 18.68 11.98
C GLU A 168 22.63 18.77 12.18
N THR A 169 21.96 17.62 12.30
CA THR A 169 20.50 17.52 12.47
C THR A 169 20.05 17.36 13.91
N ASN A 170 20.98 17.38 14.88
CA ASN A 170 20.72 17.12 16.31
C ASN A 170 19.80 15.89 16.52
N SER A 171 20.07 14.83 15.78
CA SER A 171 19.24 13.63 15.71
C SER A 171 20.00 12.41 16.24
N GLN A 172 19.26 11.35 16.53
CA GLN A 172 19.84 10.08 16.99
C GLN A 172 19.61 8.98 15.97
N ALA A 173 20.57 8.08 15.81
CA ALA A 173 20.36 6.86 15.05
C ALA A 173 19.37 5.95 15.79
N ALA A 174 18.47 5.30 15.05
CA ALA A 174 17.67 4.22 15.58
C ALA A 174 18.60 3.08 16.06
N PRO A 175 18.44 2.58 17.29
CA PRO A 175 19.40 1.63 17.85
C PRO A 175 19.29 0.27 17.15
N ALA A 176 20.40 -0.30 16.71
CA ALA A 176 20.44 -1.58 15.96
C ALA A 176 19.64 -2.71 16.63
N ARG A 177 19.65 -2.80 17.96
CA ARG A 177 18.86 -3.79 18.73
C ARG A 177 17.34 -3.68 18.57
N ALA A 178 16.82 -2.53 18.12
CA ALA A 178 15.39 -2.30 17.91
C ALA A 178 14.89 -2.92 16.59
N PHE A 179 15.77 -3.13 15.62
CA PHE A 179 15.44 -3.80 14.37
C PHE A 179 15.27 -5.30 14.62
N LYS A 180 14.15 -5.86 14.15
CA LYS A 180 13.74 -7.26 14.38
C LYS A 180 13.41 -7.95 13.07
N LEU A 181 14.36 -7.94 12.13
CA LEU A 181 14.18 -8.49 10.78
C LEU A 181 13.43 -9.83 10.84
N ARG A 182 12.28 -9.88 10.17
CA ARG A 182 11.46 -11.09 10.13
C ARG A 182 12.22 -12.22 9.43
N PRO A 183 11.97 -13.49 9.81
CA PRO A 183 12.47 -14.64 9.07
C PRO A 183 11.97 -14.67 7.61
N ALA A 184 12.67 -15.42 6.77
CA ALA A 184 12.21 -15.71 5.42
C ALA A 184 10.88 -16.47 5.42
N HIS A 185 10.03 -16.24 4.42
CA HIS A 185 8.71 -16.85 4.36
C HIS A 185 8.73 -18.32 3.90
N GLY A 186 7.67 -19.06 4.22
CA GLY A 186 7.55 -20.50 3.90
C GLY A 186 7.04 -20.84 2.49
N PHE A 187 6.56 -19.88 1.70
CA PHE A 187 6.02 -20.15 0.36
C PHE A 187 7.01 -20.89 -0.55
N GLN A 188 6.48 -21.74 -1.43
CA GLN A 188 7.21 -22.47 -2.45
C GLN A 188 6.60 -22.20 -3.82
N VAL A 189 7.44 -22.24 -4.86
CA VAL A 189 6.99 -22.15 -6.26
C VAL A 189 5.96 -23.27 -6.54
N ASN A 190 4.94 -22.94 -7.33
CA ASN A 190 3.76 -23.76 -7.65
C ASN A 190 2.71 -23.91 -6.54
N MET A 191 2.89 -23.29 -5.36
CA MET A 191 1.79 -23.20 -4.38
C MET A 191 0.65 -22.34 -4.92
N LYS A 192 -0.59 -22.75 -4.64
CA LYS A 192 -1.81 -22.01 -5.02
C LYS A 192 -2.32 -21.15 -3.88
N LEU A 193 -2.84 -20.00 -4.24
CA LEU A 193 -3.43 -19.02 -3.32
C LEU A 193 -4.48 -18.16 -4.04
N GLU A 194 -5.11 -17.26 -3.31
CA GLU A 194 -6.02 -16.24 -3.84
C GLU A 194 -5.34 -14.88 -3.67
N ALA A 195 -5.33 -14.05 -4.72
CA ALA A 195 -4.68 -12.74 -4.67
C ALA A 195 -5.54 -11.66 -5.35
N VAL A 196 -5.52 -10.46 -4.78
CA VAL A 196 -6.16 -9.27 -5.37
C VAL A 196 -5.44 -8.90 -6.66
N ASP A 197 -6.21 -8.54 -7.70
CA ASP A 197 -5.66 -8.04 -8.94
C ASP A 197 -5.21 -6.58 -8.80
N LYS A 198 -3.90 -6.34 -8.89
CA LYS A 198 -3.33 -4.97 -8.77
C LYS A 198 -3.83 -3.99 -9.85
N ARG A 199 -4.27 -4.49 -11.01
CA ARG A 199 -4.78 -3.67 -12.13
C ARG A 199 -6.27 -3.41 -11.99
N ASN A 200 -6.99 -4.32 -11.33
CA ASN A 200 -8.38 -4.11 -10.94
C ASN A 200 -8.65 -4.64 -9.52
N PRO A 201 -8.45 -3.80 -8.49
CA PRO A 201 -8.56 -4.22 -7.09
C PRO A 201 -9.96 -4.71 -6.67
N ILE A 202 -10.98 -4.57 -7.52
CA ILE A 202 -12.32 -5.18 -7.32
C ILE A 202 -12.22 -6.71 -7.35
N LEU A 203 -11.26 -7.26 -8.10
CA LEU A 203 -11.15 -8.69 -8.39
C LEU A 203 -10.17 -9.38 -7.46
N ILE A 204 -10.52 -10.61 -7.06
CA ILE A 204 -9.60 -11.59 -6.48
C ILE A 204 -9.57 -12.79 -7.43
N ARG A 205 -8.39 -13.31 -7.71
CA ARG A 205 -8.19 -14.38 -8.71
C ARG A 205 -7.51 -15.59 -8.09
N VAL A 206 -7.72 -16.74 -8.71
CA VAL A 206 -6.87 -17.91 -8.50
C VAL A 206 -5.45 -17.58 -8.96
N ALA A 207 -4.49 -17.79 -8.08
CA ALA A 207 -3.10 -17.45 -8.29
C ALA A 207 -2.17 -18.62 -7.96
N THR A 208 -1.00 -18.60 -8.59
CA THR A 208 0.11 -19.51 -8.34
C THR A 208 1.37 -18.71 -8.02
N VAL A 209 2.17 -19.18 -7.06
CA VAL A 209 3.51 -18.64 -6.80
C VAL A 209 4.43 -19.02 -7.95
N ALA A 210 4.78 -18.06 -8.80
CA ALA A 210 5.65 -18.25 -9.95
C ALA A 210 7.14 -18.21 -9.58
N ASP A 211 7.50 -17.41 -8.57
CA ASP A 211 8.87 -17.21 -8.09
C ASP A 211 8.86 -16.68 -6.64
N LYS A 212 10.01 -16.67 -5.97
CA LYS A 212 10.16 -16.19 -4.59
C LYS A 212 11.56 -15.66 -4.27
N ASP A 213 11.62 -14.69 -3.36
CA ASP A 213 12.82 -14.38 -2.58
C ASP A 213 12.56 -14.66 -1.08
N ASP A 214 13.31 -14.05 -0.17
CA ASP A 214 13.14 -14.25 1.27
C ASP A 214 11.87 -13.60 1.83
N HIS A 215 11.39 -12.51 1.22
CA HIS A 215 10.37 -11.63 1.78
C HIS A 215 9.23 -11.28 0.82
N ARG A 216 9.33 -11.71 -0.45
CA ARG A 216 8.36 -11.48 -1.51
C ARG A 216 8.14 -12.73 -2.33
N ILE A 217 6.95 -12.82 -2.90
CA ILE A 217 6.59 -13.82 -3.89
C ILE A 217 6.18 -13.16 -5.20
N LYS A 218 6.42 -13.84 -6.31
CA LYS A 218 5.91 -13.45 -7.62
C LYS A 218 4.59 -14.19 -7.87
N ILE A 219 3.53 -13.42 -8.06
CA ILE A 219 2.18 -13.90 -8.31
C ILE A 219 1.96 -14.04 -9.80
N HIS A 220 1.47 -15.22 -10.20
CA HIS A 220 0.90 -15.50 -11.51
C HIS A 220 -0.59 -15.76 -11.36
N PHE A 221 -1.43 -15.23 -12.25
CA PHE A 221 -2.85 -15.55 -12.30
C PHE A 221 -3.11 -16.69 -13.27
N ASP A 222 -3.71 -17.78 -12.77
CA ASP A 222 -3.90 -19.01 -13.56
C ASP A 222 -4.68 -18.72 -14.86
N GLY A 223 -4.08 -19.09 -16.00
CA GLY A 223 -4.63 -18.90 -17.34
C GLY A 223 -4.38 -17.52 -17.97
N TRP A 224 -3.74 -16.59 -17.26
CA TRP A 224 -3.29 -15.30 -17.80
C TRP A 224 -1.87 -15.40 -18.37
N ASP A 225 -1.48 -14.44 -19.20
CA ASP A 225 -0.10 -14.33 -19.69
C ASP A 225 0.88 -13.94 -18.56
N HIS A 226 2.13 -14.39 -18.64
CA HIS A 226 3.16 -14.08 -17.66
C HIS A 226 3.55 -12.59 -17.60
N ASN A 227 3.21 -11.79 -18.61
CA ASN A 227 3.37 -10.34 -18.58
C ASN A 227 2.52 -9.66 -17.48
N TYR A 228 1.49 -10.35 -16.97
CA TYR A 228 0.67 -9.87 -15.86
C TYR A 228 1.28 -10.17 -14.49
N ASP A 229 2.27 -11.07 -14.41
CA ASP A 229 2.89 -11.49 -13.17
C ASP A 229 3.51 -10.31 -12.42
N PHE A 230 3.50 -10.35 -11.08
CA PHE A 230 4.05 -9.26 -10.27
C PHE A 230 4.60 -9.73 -8.94
N TRP A 231 5.62 -9.03 -8.46
CA TRP A 231 6.18 -9.21 -7.13
C TRP A 231 5.33 -8.50 -6.07
N VAL A 232 5.17 -9.14 -4.92
CA VAL A 232 4.44 -8.60 -3.77
C VAL A 232 5.03 -9.15 -2.47
N ASP A 233 5.00 -8.33 -1.42
CA ASP A 233 5.44 -8.71 -0.07
C ASP A 233 4.65 -9.93 0.42
N SER A 234 5.33 -10.91 1.01
CA SER A 234 4.71 -12.17 1.46
C SER A 234 3.70 -12.01 2.61
N ASP A 235 3.74 -10.86 3.29
CA ASP A 235 2.81 -10.44 4.34
C ASP A 235 1.78 -9.41 3.85
N SER A 236 1.68 -9.20 2.54
CA SER A 236 0.68 -8.30 1.97
C SER A 236 -0.74 -8.69 2.42
N PRO A 237 -1.57 -7.72 2.83
CA PRO A 237 -2.96 -8.00 3.22
C PRO A 237 -3.83 -8.45 2.04
N ASP A 238 -3.34 -8.34 0.81
CA ASP A 238 -4.04 -8.69 -0.43
C ASP A 238 -3.70 -10.11 -0.95
N LEU A 239 -2.96 -10.88 -0.16
CA LEU A 239 -2.69 -12.29 -0.37
C LEU A 239 -3.49 -13.14 0.61
N HIS A 240 -4.14 -14.18 0.10
CA HIS A 240 -5.08 -14.98 0.89
C HIS A 240 -4.91 -16.48 0.65
N PRO A 241 -5.15 -17.32 1.67
CA PRO A 241 -5.16 -18.77 1.48
C PRO A 241 -6.36 -19.21 0.63
N VAL A 242 -6.24 -20.40 0.03
CA VAL A 242 -7.35 -21.03 -0.72
C VAL A 242 -8.60 -21.16 0.16
N GLY A 243 -9.74 -20.75 -0.39
CA GLY A 243 -11.05 -20.75 0.26
C GLY A 243 -11.37 -19.45 1.01
N TRP A 244 -10.50 -18.44 0.97
CA TRP A 244 -10.75 -17.15 1.63
C TRP A 244 -11.97 -16.44 1.03
N CYS A 245 -12.08 -16.34 -0.29
CA CYS A 245 -13.22 -15.73 -0.97
C CYS A 245 -14.54 -16.41 -0.57
N THR A 246 -14.57 -17.75 -0.61
CA THR A 246 -15.76 -18.53 -0.21
C THR A 246 -16.16 -18.28 1.23
N LYS A 247 -15.19 -18.25 2.16
CA LYS A 247 -15.45 -18.04 3.60
C LYS A 247 -15.90 -16.62 3.92
N THR A 248 -15.41 -15.63 3.16
CA THR A 248 -15.72 -14.22 3.42
C THR A 248 -16.89 -13.70 2.60
N GLY A 249 -17.39 -14.46 1.61
CA GLY A 249 -18.44 -14.01 0.70
C GLY A 249 -17.94 -13.08 -0.42
N HIS A 250 -16.65 -13.14 -0.76
CA HIS A 250 -16.09 -12.46 -1.93
C HIS A 250 -16.20 -13.35 -3.18
N ILE A 251 -16.39 -12.74 -4.34
CA ILE A 251 -16.38 -13.46 -5.63
C ILE A 251 -14.93 -13.76 -6.02
N LEU A 252 -14.61 -15.04 -6.20
CA LEU A 252 -13.34 -15.50 -6.76
C LEU A 252 -13.46 -15.60 -8.28
N GLN A 253 -12.55 -14.98 -9.01
CA GLN A 253 -12.44 -15.14 -10.46
C GLN A 253 -11.82 -16.50 -10.79
N VAL A 254 -12.54 -17.29 -11.58
CA VAL A 254 -12.06 -18.58 -12.08
C VAL A 254 -10.92 -18.39 -13.09
N PRO A 255 -10.00 -19.37 -13.23
CA PRO A 255 -8.96 -19.32 -14.23
C PRO A 255 -9.52 -19.18 -15.64
N LEU A 256 -8.77 -18.49 -16.49
CA LEU A 256 -9.06 -18.36 -17.91
C LEU A 256 -9.08 -19.75 -18.58
N GLY A 257 -10.17 -20.07 -19.28
CA GLY A 257 -10.35 -21.35 -19.98
C GLY A 257 -10.89 -22.50 -19.13
N ALA A 258 -11.23 -22.29 -17.84
CA ALA A 258 -11.78 -23.33 -16.96
C ALA A 258 -13.30 -23.58 -17.11
N VAL A 259 -14.02 -22.72 -17.83
CA VAL A 259 -15.46 -22.84 -18.10
C VAL A 259 -15.71 -22.58 -19.58
N ASP A 260 -16.52 -23.43 -20.21
CA ASP A 260 -17.09 -23.14 -21.52
C ASP A 260 -17.78 -21.77 -21.44
N GLN A 261 -17.42 -20.87 -22.37
CA GLN A 261 -17.90 -19.49 -22.38
C GLN A 261 -19.43 -19.49 -22.36
N VAL A 262 -20.04 -19.15 -21.22
CA VAL A 262 -21.41 -18.67 -21.24
C VAL A 262 -21.33 -17.33 -21.96
N GLU A 263 -21.76 -17.32 -23.22
CA GLU A 263 -21.80 -16.15 -24.09
C GLU A 263 -22.31 -14.94 -23.31
N ALA A 264 -21.43 -13.97 -23.06
CA ALA A 264 -21.85 -12.70 -22.51
C ALA A 264 -22.73 -12.03 -23.56
N VAL A 265 -24.02 -11.91 -23.29
CA VAL A 265 -24.98 -11.17 -24.12
C VAL A 265 -24.63 -9.68 -24.01
N GLY A 266 -23.75 -9.20 -24.89
CA GLY A 266 -23.30 -7.81 -24.97
C GLY A 266 -21.95 -7.67 -25.70
N GLN A 267 -21.58 -6.45 -26.10
CA GLN A 267 -20.25 -6.18 -26.66
C GLN A 267 -19.17 -6.47 -25.61
N ALA A 268 -18.49 -7.60 -25.73
CA ALA A 268 -17.43 -8.01 -24.81
C ALA A 268 -16.15 -7.20 -25.04
N CYS A 269 -15.35 -7.02 -23.98
CA CYS A 269 -14.03 -6.42 -24.10
C CYS A 269 -13.16 -7.30 -25.03
N PRO A 270 -12.47 -6.71 -26.03
CA PRO A 270 -11.64 -7.47 -26.97
C PRO A 270 -10.33 -7.99 -26.35
N THR A 271 -9.97 -7.59 -25.13
CA THR A 271 -8.77 -8.09 -24.45
C THR A 271 -8.99 -9.53 -23.97
N PRO A 272 -8.14 -10.49 -24.39
CA PRO A 272 -8.26 -11.88 -23.97
C PRO A 272 -8.39 -12.03 -22.46
N GLY A 273 -9.47 -12.69 -22.04
CA GLY A 273 -9.77 -12.96 -20.63
C GLY A 273 -10.27 -11.81 -19.79
N CYS A 274 -10.43 -10.63 -20.38
CA CYS A 274 -11.10 -9.53 -19.71
C CYS A 274 -12.62 -9.64 -19.88
N HIS A 275 -13.35 -9.70 -18.76
CA HIS A 275 -14.82 -9.74 -18.76
C HIS A 275 -15.46 -8.34 -18.75
N GLY A 276 -14.70 -7.29 -19.08
CA GLY A 276 -15.21 -5.92 -19.10
C GLY A 276 -15.48 -5.32 -17.72
N VAL A 277 -14.98 -5.90 -16.63
CA VAL A 277 -15.14 -5.39 -15.26
C VAL A 277 -14.03 -4.39 -14.90
N GLY A 278 -14.40 -3.28 -14.29
CA GLY A 278 -13.50 -2.18 -13.93
C GLY A 278 -13.07 -1.36 -15.14
N HIS A 279 -12.13 -0.43 -14.94
CA HIS A 279 -11.63 0.46 -16.00
C HIS A 279 -10.27 1.04 -15.63
N VAL A 280 -9.41 1.30 -16.62
CA VAL A 280 -8.04 1.84 -16.39
C VAL A 280 -8.03 3.21 -15.70
N LYS A 281 -9.04 4.05 -15.98
CA LYS A 281 -9.25 5.37 -15.34
C LYS A 281 -9.78 5.32 -13.90
N GLY A 282 -9.85 4.14 -13.28
CA GLY A 282 -10.30 3.97 -11.90
C GLY A 282 -11.79 3.61 -11.77
N PRO A 283 -12.26 3.45 -10.52
CA PRO A 283 -13.51 2.77 -10.20
C PRO A 283 -14.77 3.60 -10.49
N GLN A 284 -14.63 4.86 -10.93
CA GLN A 284 -15.75 5.66 -11.44
C GLN A 284 -16.47 4.99 -12.62
N TYR A 285 -15.77 4.11 -13.34
CA TYR A 285 -16.36 3.28 -14.40
C TYR A 285 -16.35 1.81 -13.96
N GLY A 286 -17.54 1.28 -13.69
CA GLY A 286 -17.70 -0.12 -13.24
C GLY A 286 -17.44 -1.15 -14.35
N THR A 287 -17.58 -0.77 -15.62
CA THR A 287 -17.36 -1.65 -16.78
C THR A 287 -16.70 -0.93 -17.94
N HIS A 288 -16.17 -1.71 -18.89
CA HIS A 288 -15.62 -1.24 -20.17
C HIS A 288 -15.90 -2.25 -21.29
N HIS A 289 -15.88 -1.75 -22.53
CA HIS A 289 -16.09 -2.56 -23.73
C HIS A 289 -15.01 -2.37 -24.80
N THR A 290 -14.00 -1.52 -24.55
CA THR A 290 -12.95 -1.18 -25.52
C THR A 290 -11.55 -1.37 -24.93
N LEU A 291 -10.55 -1.54 -25.80
CA LEU A 291 -9.14 -1.63 -25.42
C LEU A 291 -8.66 -0.40 -24.63
N VAL A 292 -9.19 0.78 -24.96
CA VAL A 292 -8.81 2.04 -24.30
C VAL A 292 -9.19 2.03 -22.81
N GLY A 293 -10.35 1.45 -22.48
CA GLY A 293 -10.83 1.35 -21.10
C GLY A 293 -10.30 0.15 -20.32
N CYS A 294 -9.74 -0.85 -21.00
CA CYS A 294 -9.32 -2.10 -20.39
C CYS A 294 -8.02 -1.96 -19.57
N PRO A 295 -8.00 -2.35 -18.27
CA PRO A 295 -6.77 -2.38 -17.47
C PRO A 295 -5.71 -3.39 -17.97
N TYR A 296 -6.13 -4.34 -18.81
CA TYR A 296 -5.30 -5.44 -19.29
C TYR A 296 -4.91 -5.30 -20.77
N SER A 297 -5.31 -4.23 -21.46
CA SER A 297 -4.90 -4.06 -22.85
C SER A 297 -3.42 -3.71 -22.94
N ASP A 298 -2.77 -4.08 -24.05
CA ASP A 298 -1.33 -3.84 -24.26
C ASP A 298 -0.94 -2.37 -24.11
N VAL A 299 -1.84 -1.46 -24.51
CA VAL A 299 -1.66 -0.01 -24.39
C VAL A 299 -1.65 0.49 -22.94
N ASN A 300 -2.22 -0.28 -22.01
CA ASN A 300 -2.35 0.07 -20.60
C ASN A 300 -1.48 -0.81 -19.68
N LEU A 301 -0.86 -1.88 -20.18
CA LEU A 301 -0.07 -2.84 -19.38
C LEU A 301 1.02 -2.20 -18.52
N ASN A 302 1.74 -1.24 -19.10
CA ASN A 302 2.85 -0.52 -18.46
C ASN A 302 2.44 0.85 -17.92
N ARG A 303 1.14 1.15 -17.95
CA ARG A 303 0.64 2.41 -17.44
C ARG A 303 0.59 2.30 -15.92
N GLU A 304 1.61 2.82 -15.26
CA GLU A 304 1.48 3.10 -13.83
C GLU A 304 0.32 4.08 -13.66
N ASN A 305 -0.63 3.74 -12.78
CA ASN A 305 -1.69 4.65 -12.39
C ASN A 305 -1.07 5.76 -11.55
N VAL A 306 -0.34 6.67 -12.20
CA VAL A 306 0.13 7.92 -11.63
C VAL A 306 -1.09 8.81 -11.53
N LEU A 307 -1.92 8.54 -10.52
CA LEU A 307 -2.90 9.50 -10.06
C LEU A 307 -2.09 10.65 -9.46
N GLN A 308 -2.33 11.85 -9.97
CA GLN A 308 -1.79 13.05 -9.36
C GLN A 308 -2.26 13.11 -7.90
N ASP A 309 -1.44 13.65 -6.99
CA ASP A 309 -1.88 13.81 -5.61
C ASP A 309 -3.16 14.66 -5.57
N ARG A 310 -4.21 14.10 -4.97
CA ARG A 310 -5.52 14.76 -4.79
C ARG A 310 -5.42 16.10 -4.07
N LEU A 311 -4.36 16.30 -3.26
CA LEU A 311 -4.12 17.53 -2.51
C LEU A 311 -3.36 18.58 -3.32
N SER A 312 -2.63 18.16 -4.36
CA SER A 312 -2.03 19.08 -5.31
C SER A 312 -3.16 19.65 -6.18
N GLY A 313 -3.55 20.90 -5.92
CA GLY A 313 -4.66 21.54 -6.63
C GLY A 313 -4.49 21.47 -8.15
N GLU A 314 -5.60 21.32 -8.87
CA GLU A 314 -5.68 21.71 -10.28
C GLU A 314 -5.26 23.19 -10.34
N LYS A 315 -4.07 23.46 -10.89
CA LYS A 315 -3.64 24.82 -11.21
C LYS A 315 -4.53 25.42 -12.29
#